data_AF-A0AAW8B5X6-F1
#
_entry.id   AF-A0AAW8B5X6-F1
#
_cell.length_a   1.000
_cell.length_b   1.000
_cell.length_c   1.000
_cell.angle_alpha   90.00
_cell.angle_beta   90.00
_cell.angle_gamma   90.00
#
_symmetry.space_group_name_H-M   'P 1'
#
loop_
_entity.id
_entity.type
_entity.pdbx_description
1 polymer ?
#
loop_
_entity_poly.entity_id
_entity_poly.type
_entity_poly.pdbx_seq_one_letter_code
_entity_poly.pdbx_strand_id
1 'polypeptide(L)'
;MASKSSPTRVIPKNRFAAIRIASLNDPEKQSLLQLAFAILQELHQPGLELPSPNHTRDYLRMLLAERKAEVFGCVYLDNRHRVIEATELFQGTIDGASVYPRVVVQQALTLNAAAVMFFHNHPSGVAEPSHADEAITRRLKDALALVDIRVLDHFVVTVGESVSFAERGLL
;
A
#
# COMPACT_ATOMS: atom_id res chain seq x y z
N MET A 1 16.81 53.92 -8.83
CA MET A 1 15.64 53.06 -9.07
C MET A 1 16.07 51.88 -9.92
N ALA A 2 16.17 50.68 -9.35
CA ALA A 2 16.47 49.46 -10.09
C ALA A 2 15.34 48.46 -9.82
N SER A 3 14.43 48.33 -10.79
CA SER A 3 13.35 47.35 -10.79
C SER A 3 13.96 45.97 -11.06
N LYS A 4 14.09 45.14 -10.01
CA LYS A 4 14.36 43.71 -10.17
C LYS A 4 13.10 43.04 -10.72
N SER A 5 13.14 42.61 -11.97
CA SER A 5 12.11 41.75 -12.55
C SER A 5 12.20 40.36 -11.93
N SER A 6 11.14 39.97 -11.21
CA SER A 6 10.98 38.61 -10.71
C SER A 6 10.86 37.62 -11.87
N PRO A 7 11.50 36.43 -11.81
CA PRO A 7 11.42 35.45 -12.89
C PRO A 7 10.02 34.85 -12.95
N THR A 8 9.37 34.95 -14.11
CA THR A 8 8.06 34.37 -14.39
C THR A 8 8.16 32.84 -14.30
N ARG A 9 7.55 32.26 -13.26
CA ARG A 9 7.49 30.80 -13.06
C ARG A 9 6.65 30.19 -14.18
N VAL A 10 7.29 29.52 -15.14
CA VAL A 10 6.59 28.76 -16.19
C VAL A 10 5.86 27.60 -15.53
N ILE A 11 4.53 27.63 -15.51
CA ILE A 11 3.72 26.50 -15.05
C ILE A 11 3.80 25.43 -16.15
N PRO A 12 4.34 24.23 -15.87
CA PRO A 12 4.44 23.19 -16.88
C PRO A 12 3.03 22.79 -17.35
N LYS A 13 2.83 22.81 -18.68
CA LYS A 13 1.55 22.47 -19.31
C LYS A 13 1.26 20.98 -19.08
N ASN A 14 0.12 20.65 -18.45
CA ASN A 14 -0.32 19.27 -18.27
C ASN A 14 -0.64 18.65 -19.65
N ARG A 15 0.28 17.82 -20.15
CA ARG A 15 0.16 17.14 -21.45
C ARG A 15 -0.97 16.09 -21.47
N PHE A 16 -1.43 15.64 -20.31
CA PHE A 16 -2.52 14.67 -20.17
C PHE A 16 -3.90 15.33 -20.09
N ALA A 17 -3.99 16.67 -19.94
CA ALA A 17 -5.27 17.36 -19.69
C ALA A 17 -6.32 17.19 -20.82
N ALA A 18 -5.88 16.93 -22.05
CA ALA A 18 -6.76 16.73 -23.20
C ALA A 18 -7.09 15.24 -23.48
N ILE A 19 -6.42 14.31 -22.81
CA ILE A 19 -6.59 12.87 -23.05
C ILE A 19 -7.84 12.38 -22.32
N ARG A 20 -8.70 11.63 -23.02
CA ARG A 20 -9.87 10.99 -22.42
C ARG A 20 -9.68 9.48 -22.44
N ILE A 21 -10.09 8.79 -21.37
CA ILE A 21 -9.98 7.33 -21.27
C ILE A 21 -10.65 6.63 -22.46
N ALA A 22 -11.78 7.16 -22.94
CA ALA A 22 -12.52 6.63 -24.07
C ALA A 22 -11.78 6.72 -25.42
N SER A 23 -10.75 7.57 -25.55
CA SER A 23 -9.97 7.71 -26.79
C SER A 23 -8.73 6.82 -26.84
N LEU A 24 -8.47 6.04 -25.78
CA LEU A 24 -7.26 5.23 -25.66
C LEU A 24 -7.49 3.81 -26.17
N ASN A 25 -6.51 3.27 -26.90
CA ASN A 25 -6.43 1.84 -27.17
C ASN A 25 -5.87 1.07 -25.95
N ASP A 26 -5.94 -0.26 -25.99
CA ASP A 26 -5.55 -1.07 -24.83
C ASP A 26 -4.05 -0.99 -24.48
N PRO A 27 -3.10 -1.02 -25.44
CA PRO A 27 -1.69 -0.75 -25.15
C PRO A 27 -1.41 0.61 -24.48
N GLU A 28 -2.13 1.67 -24.89
CA GLU A 28 -2.02 2.99 -24.28
C GLU A 28 -2.54 3.00 -22.84
N LYS A 29 -3.69 2.35 -22.59
CA LYS A 29 -4.21 2.19 -21.22
C LYS A 29 -3.22 1.46 -20.33
N GLN A 30 -2.63 0.37 -20.82
CA GLN A 30 -1.63 -0.39 -20.08
C GLN A 30 -0.39 0.48 -19.75
N SER A 31 0.06 1.28 -20.72
CA SER A 31 1.19 2.20 -20.52
C SER A 31 0.88 3.26 -19.46
N LEU A 32 -0.35 3.81 -19.43
CA LEU A 32 -0.77 4.76 -18.40
C LEU A 32 -0.85 4.11 -17.01
N LEU A 33 -1.35 2.87 -16.92
CA LEU A 33 -1.38 2.13 -15.66
C LEU A 33 0.04 1.86 -15.16
N GLN A 34 0.97 1.47 -16.03
CA GLN A 34 2.37 1.26 -15.66
C GLN A 34 3.04 2.55 -15.16
N LEU A 35 2.79 3.68 -15.82
CA LEU A 35 3.32 4.99 -15.38
C LEU A 35 2.72 5.44 -14.05
N ALA A 36 1.41 5.27 -13.87
CA ALA A 36 0.74 5.59 -12.61
C ALA A 36 1.28 4.72 -11.46
N PHE A 37 1.48 3.43 -11.71
CA PHE A 37 2.09 2.53 -10.74
C PHE A 37 3.53 2.94 -10.41
N ALA A 38 4.34 3.29 -11.42
CA ALA A 38 5.71 3.75 -11.21
C ALA A 38 5.77 5.02 -10.34
N ILE A 39 4.89 5.99 -10.56
CA ILE A 39 4.78 7.20 -9.73
C ILE A 39 4.43 6.83 -8.28
N LEU A 40 3.44 5.96 -8.07
CA LEU A 40 3.07 5.53 -6.73
C LEU A 40 4.19 4.75 -6.04
N GLN A 41 4.91 3.91 -6.79
CA GLN A 41 6.06 3.16 -6.28
C GLN A 41 7.21 4.11 -5.91
N GLU A 42 7.45 5.18 -6.68
CA GLU A 42 8.43 6.23 -6.33
C GLU A 42 8.12 6.88 -4.98
N LEU A 43 6.84 7.12 -4.68
CA LEU A 43 6.41 7.69 -3.39
C LEU A 43 6.53 6.71 -2.21
N HIS A 44 6.69 5.42 -2.48
CA HIS A 44 6.81 4.36 -1.47
C HIS A 44 8.19 3.68 -1.50
N GLN A 45 9.21 4.35 -2.04
CA GLN A 45 10.57 3.82 -2.04
C GLN A 45 11.16 3.73 -0.62
N PRO A 46 12.08 2.78 -0.39
CA PRO A 46 12.82 2.71 0.86
C PRO A 46 13.45 4.05 1.23
N GLY A 47 13.30 4.45 2.50
CA GLY A 47 13.79 5.70 3.07
C GLY A 47 12.82 6.88 3.00
N LEU A 48 11.70 6.78 2.28
CA LEU A 48 10.69 7.83 2.20
C LEU A 48 9.59 7.67 3.25
N GLU A 49 9.14 8.80 3.80
CA GLU A 49 7.97 8.83 4.68
C GLU A 49 6.70 8.57 3.88
N LEU A 50 5.74 7.85 4.47
CA LEU A 50 4.47 7.58 3.82
C LEU A 50 3.75 8.91 3.50
N PRO A 51 3.39 9.15 2.22
CA PRO A 51 2.89 10.45 1.80
C PRO A 51 1.53 10.80 2.40
N SER A 52 0.60 9.84 2.45
CA SER A 52 -0.72 9.95 3.08
C SER A 52 -1.44 8.60 3.01
N PRO A 53 -2.46 8.34 3.85
CA PRO A 53 -3.29 7.13 3.75
C PRO A 53 -3.88 6.90 2.35
N ASN A 54 -4.35 7.95 1.68
CA ASN A 54 -4.95 7.83 0.33
C ASN A 54 -3.92 7.37 -0.72
N HIS A 55 -2.74 7.98 -0.76
CA HIS A 55 -1.68 7.55 -1.66
C HIS A 55 -1.21 6.11 -1.37
N THR A 56 -1.17 5.70 -0.09
CA THR A 56 -0.85 4.32 0.28
C THR A 56 -1.93 3.34 -0.18
N ARG A 57 -3.21 3.69 -0.06
CA ARG A 57 -4.31 2.89 -0.63
C ARG A 57 -4.19 2.75 -2.14
N ASP A 58 -3.95 3.86 -2.84
CA ASP A 58 -3.82 3.84 -4.30
C ASP A 58 -2.63 2.97 -4.73
N TYR A 59 -1.49 3.09 -4.03
CA TYR A 59 -0.33 2.23 -4.25
C TYR A 59 -0.66 0.74 -4.05
N LEU A 60 -1.27 0.38 -2.91
CA LEU A 60 -1.61 -1.01 -2.60
C LEU A 60 -2.67 -1.57 -3.55
N ARG A 61 -3.66 -0.77 -3.95
CA ARG A 61 -4.67 -1.14 -4.95
C ARG A 61 -4.02 -1.43 -6.29
N MET A 62 -3.10 -0.59 -6.75
CA MET A 62 -2.39 -0.82 -8.01
C MET A 62 -1.43 -2.01 -7.93
N LEU A 63 -0.73 -2.17 -6.80
CA LEU A 63 0.16 -3.31 -6.55
C LEU A 63 -0.58 -4.65 -6.67
N LEU A 64 -1.81 -4.69 -6.14
CA LEU A 64 -2.62 -5.91 -6.08
C LEU A 64 -3.66 -6.04 -7.21
N ALA A 65 -3.83 -5.04 -8.07
CA ALA A 65 -4.89 -4.97 -9.08
C ALA A 65 -4.93 -6.18 -10.02
N GLU A 66 -3.76 -6.75 -10.35
CA GLU A 66 -3.64 -7.88 -11.28
C GLU A 66 -3.55 -9.24 -10.57
N ARG A 67 -3.62 -9.28 -9.23
CA ARG A 67 -3.53 -10.52 -8.46
C ARG A 67 -4.86 -11.27 -8.48
N LYS A 68 -4.88 -12.40 -9.19
CA LYS A 68 -6.05 -13.30 -9.30
C LYS A 68 -6.29 -14.14 -8.04
N ALA A 69 -5.21 -14.48 -7.35
CA ALA A 69 -5.26 -15.09 -6.04
C ALA A 69 -5.23 -13.99 -4.99
N GLU A 70 -5.76 -14.31 -3.82
CA GLU A 70 -5.57 -13.50 -2.63
C GLU A 70 -4.09 -13.57 -2.19
N VAL A 71 -3.54 -12.42 -1.83
CA VAL A 71 -2.15 -12.20 -1.46
C VAL A 71 -2.11 -11.38 -0.19
N PHE A 72 -1.39 -11.85 0.83
CA PHE A 72 -1.12 -11.11 2.06
C PHE A 72 0.32 -10.60 2.05
N GLY A 73 0.50 -9.32 2.39
CA GLY A 73 1.80 -8.69 2.45
C GLY A 73 1.94 -7.69 3.58
N CYS A 74 3.14 -7.12 3.67
CA CYS A 74 3.53 -6.18 4.72
C CYS A 74 4.30 -5.01 4.13
N VAL A 75 4.04 -3.81 4.63
CA VAL A 75 4.93 -2.64 4.49
C VAL A 75 5.65 -2.46 5.82
N TYR A 76 6.96 -2.66 5.83
CA TYR A 76 7.84 -2.50 6.98
C TYR A 76 8.34 -1.07 7.06
N LEU A 77 8.32 -0.50 8.26
CA LEU A 77 8.59 0.92 8.50
C LEU A 77 9.60 1.12 9.61
N ASP A 78 10.40 2.18 9.48
CA ASP A 78 11.29 2.64 10.56
C ASP A 78 10.53 3.47 11.62
N ASN A 79 11.26 3.95 12.63
CA ASN A 79 10.70 4.76 13.72
C ASN A 79 10.11 6.11 13.27
N ARG A 80 10.47 6.61 12.09
CA ARG A 80 9.94 7.83 11.48
C ARG A 80 8.85 7.52 10.45
N HIS A 81 8.34 6.29 10.44
CA HIS A 81 7.35 5.80 9.48
C HIS A 81 7.83 5.90 8.03
N ARG A 82 9.14 5.71 7.81
CA ARG A 82 9.71 5.60 6.48
C ARG A 82 9.68 4.17 6.01
N VAL A 83 9.34 3.96 4.74
CA VAL A 83 9.36 2.63 4.14
C VAL A 83 10.75 2.04 4.24
N ILE A 84 10.84 0.81 4.75
CA ILE A 84 12.04 -0.02 4.65
C ILE A 84 11.86 -0.94 3.46
N GLU A 85 10.73 -1.66 3.43
CA GLU A 85 10.39 -2.61 2.38
C GLU A 85 8.87 -2.82 2.31
N ALA A 86 8.33 -3.06 1.12
CA ALA A 86 6.98 -3.59 0.93
C ALA A 86 7.08 -4.96 0.24
N THR A 87 6.51 -6.00 0.85
CA THR A 87 6.73 -7.39 0.44
C THR A 87 5.43 -8.19 0.49
N GLU A 88 5.19 -9.01 -0.53
CA GLU A 88 4.14 -10.03 -0.56
C GLU A 88 4.67 -11.30 0.13
N LEU A 89 3.96 -11.82 1.13
CA LEU A 89 4.46 -12.92 1.98
C LEU A 89 3.72 -14.24 1.76
N PHE A 90 2.41 -14.17 1.50
CA PHE A 90 1.55 -15.35 1.39
C PHE A 90 0.63 -15.20 0.20
N GLN A 91 0.35 -16.30 -0.49
CA GLN A 91 -0.55 -16.37 -1.63
C GLN A 91 -1.47 -17.58 -1.49
N GLY A 92 -2.75 -17.40 -1.79
CA GLY A 92 -3.79 -18.42 -1.61
C GLY A 92 -4.97 -17.86 -0.81
N THR A 93 -5.94 -18.70 -0.46
CA THR A 93 -7.03 -18.25 0.42
C THR A 93 -6.45 -17.89 1.80
N ILE A 94 -6.74 -16.69 2.28
CA ILE A 94 -6.39 -16.22 3.63
C ILE A 94 -7.40 -16.81 4.61
N ASP A 95 -7.40 -18.13 4.71
CA ASP A 95 -7.85 -18.83 5.89
C ASP A 95 -6.86 -18.45 7.00
N GLY A 96 -7.30 -18.21 8.24
CA GLY A 96 -6.41 -17.88 9.36
C GLY A 96 -5.28 -18.89 9.66
N ALA A 97 -5.23 -20.01 8.91
CA ALA A 97 -4.16 -21.01 8.91
C ALA A 97 -3.01 -20.74 7.89
N SER A 98 -3.21 -19.86 6.91
CA SER A 98 -2.27 -19.61 5.80
C SER A 98 -1.21 -18.52 6.10
N VAL A 99 -1.47 -17.65 7.08
CA VAL A 99 -0.56 -16.56 7.49
C VAL A 99 0.10 -16.93 8.81
N TYR A 100 1.43 -16.99 8.82
CA TYR A 100 2.20 -17.42 9.98
C TYR A 100 2.88 -16.25 10.70
N PRO A 101 2.50 -15.93 11.96
CA PRO A 101 3.11 -14.82 12.70
C PRO A 101 4.63 -14.88 12.80
N ARG A 102 5.20 -16.10 12.94
CA ARG A 102 6.66 -16.29 13.00
C ARG A 102 7.39 -15.74 11.78
N VAL A 103 6.80 -15.82 10.58
CA VAL A 103 7.42 -15.34 9.33
C VAL A 103 7.37 -13.82 9.29
N VAL A 104 6.24 -13.22 9.65
CA VAL A 104 6.07 -11.77 9.73
C VAL A 104 7.02 -11.17 10.77
N VAL A 105 7.08 -11.75 11.98
CA VAL A 105 7.98 -11.30 13.05
C VAL A 105 9.44 -11.46 12.64
N GLN A 106 9.84 -12.60 12.04
CA GLN A 106 11.20 -12.82 11.58
C GLN A 106 11.64 -11.77 10.55
N GLN A 107 10.79 -11.47 9.56
CA GLN A 107 11.09 -10.47 8.54
C GLN A 107 11.17 -9.07 9.15
N ALA A 108 10.23 -8.72 10.03
CA ALA A 108 10.23 -7.42 10.72
C ALA A 108 11.53 -7.21 11.52
N LEU A 109 11.98 -8.22 12.26
CA LEU A 109 13.24 -8.18 13.01
C LEU A 109 14.46 -8.12 12.07
N THR A 110 14.46 -8.90 10.99
CA THR A 110 15.55 -8.88 9.98
C THR A 110 15.72 -7.50 9.37
N LEU A 111 14.62 -6.81 9.12
CA LEU A 111 14.61 -5.46 8.56
C LEU A 111 14.80 -4.36 9.61
N ASN A 112 14.93 -4.70 10.90
CA ASN A 112 14.91 -3.74 12.01
C ASN A 112 13.69 -2.78 11.96
N ALA A 113 12.53 -3.31 11.56
CA ALA A 113 11.31 -2.55 11.46
C ALA A 113 10.82 -2.14 12.86
N ALA A 114 10.41 -0.89 12.99
CA ALA A 114 9.76 -0.38 14.21
C ALA A 114 8.23 -0.43 14.12
N ALA A 115 7.71 -0.52 12.89
CA ALA A 115 6.29 -0.66 12.64
C ALA A 115 6.00 -1.41 11.35
N VAL A 116 4.79 -1.94 11.22
CA VAL A 116 4.31 -2.69 10.06
C VAL A 116 2.88 -2.26 9.72
N MET A 117 2.57 -2.21 8.43
CA MET A 117 1.19 -2.23 7.93
C MET A 117 0.95 -3.52 7.15
N PHE A 118 -0.20 -4.14 7.36
CA PHE A 118 -0.61 -5.31 6.57
C PHE A 118 -1.43 -4.89 5.37
N PHE A 119 -1.43 -5.73 4.33
CA PHE A 119 -2.35 -5.58 3.22
C PHE A 119 -2.72 -6.93 2.61
N HIS A 120 -3.95 -7.04 2.13
CA HIS A 120 -4.34 -8.12 1.24
C HIS A 120 -5.46 -7.73 0.28
N ASN A 121 -5.60 -8.49 -0.82
CA ASN A 121 -6.70 -8.33 -1.76
C ASN A 121 -7.80 -9.36 -1.57
N HIS A 122 -9.05 -8.95 -1.79
CA HIS A 122 -10.16 -9.88 -2.00
C HIS A 122 -10.48 -10.00 -3.51
N PRO A 123 -10.17 -11.14 -4.17
CA PRO A 123 -10.52 -11.36 -5.57
C PRO A 123 -12.03 -11.34 -5.83
N SER A 124 -12.86 -11.53 -4.79
CA SER A 124 -14.32 -11.41 -4.85
C SER A 124 -14.80 -10.00 -5.21
N GLY A 125 -13.94 -8.99 -5.03
CA GLY A 125 -14.27 -7.58 -5.29
C GLY A 125 -14.92 -6.85 -4.12
N VAL A 126 -15.14 -7.51 -2.98
CA VAL A 126 -15.73 -6.91 -1.76
C VAL A 126 -14.63 -6.62 -0.75
N ALA A 127 -14.44 -5.36 -0.34
CA ALA A 127 -13.38 -4.98 0.62
C ALA A 127 -13.78 -5.15 2.10
N GLU A 128 -15.01 -5.61 2.39
CA GLU A 128 -15.44 -5.88 3.76
C GLU A 128 -14.55 -6.99 4.38
N PRO A 129 -13.89 -6.72 5.51
CA PRO A 129 -13.08 -7.73 6.17
C PRO A 129 -13.93 -8.86 6.73
N SER A 130 -13.42 -10.08 6.59
CA SER A 130 -13.98 -11.27 7.21
C SER A 130 -13.56 -11.38 8.68
N HIS A 131 -14.23 -12.27 9.42
CA HIS A 131 -13.79 -12.60 10.78
C HIS A 131 -12.39 -13.25 10.81
N ALA A 132 -11.99 -13.93 9.72
CA ALA A 132 -10.64 -14.48 9.60
C ALA A 132 -9.60 -13.37 9.51
N ASP A 133 -9.88 -12.30 8.76
CA ASP A 133 -9.02 -11.12 8.62
C ASP A 133 -8.82 -10.44 9.98
N GLU A 134 -9.90 -10.23 10.74
CA GLU A 134 -9.80 -9.71 12.11
C GLU A 134 -8.98 -10.61 13.03
N ALA A 135 -9.23 -11.93 13.00
CA ALA A 135 -8.55 -12.87 13.86
C ALA A 135 -7.04 -12.92 13.56
N ILE A 136 -6.64 -12.94 12.29
CA ILE A 136 -5.22 -12.94 11.93
C ILE A 136 -4.56 -11.59 12.27
N THR A 137 -5.26 -10.47 12.06
CA THR A 137 -4.76 -9.14 12.42
C THR A 137 -4.47 -9.05 13.91
N ARG A 138 -5.41 -9.48 14.76
CA ARG A 138 -5.23 -9.50 16.22
C ARG A 138 -4.02 -10.37 16.61
N ARG A 139 -3.94 -11.58 16.05
CA ARG A 139 -2.83 -12.51 16.33
C ARG A 139 -1.47 -11.94 15.92
N LEU A 140 -1.38 -11.28 14.77
CA LEU A 140 -0.15 -10.65 14.28
C LEU A 140 0.23 -9.44 15.14
N LYS A 141 -0.75 -8.60 15.50
CA LYS A 141 -0.55 -7.47 16.40
C LYS A 141 0.00 -7.91 17.75
N ASP A 142 -0.60 -8.92 18.36
CA ASP A 142 -0.15 -9.45 19.65
C ASP A 142 1.28 -10.02 19.54
N ALA A 143 1.59 -10.74 18.47
CA ALA A 143 2.92 -11.32 18.26
C ALA A 143 4.01 -10.25 18.04
N LEU A 144 3.73 -9.21 17.26
CA LEU A 144 4.67 -8.11 17.00
C LEU A 144 4.85 -7.22 18.24
N ALA A 145 3.82 -7.06 19.06
CA ALA A 145 3.91 -6.30 20.31
C ALA A 145 4.89 -6.92 21.32
N LEU A 146 5.10 -8.24 21.30
CA LEU A 146 6.09 -8.92 22.15
C LEU A 146 7.55 -8.54 21.83
N VAL A 147 7.79 -7.94 20.67
CA VAL A 147 9.10 -7.49 20.21
C VAL A 147 9.10 -5.99 19.89
N ASP A 148 8.18 -5.24 20.50
CA ASP A 148 8.06 -3.78 20.40
C ASP A 148 7.86 -3.23 18.97
N ILE A 149 7.24 -4.02 18.08
CA ILE A 149 6.92 -3.61 16.70
C ILE A 149 5.43 -3.25 16.62
N ARG A 150 5.13 -2.03 16.18
CA ARG A 150 3.75 -1.51 16.11
C ARG A 150 3.06 -1.96 14.83
N VAL A 151 1.80 -2.37 14.92
CA VAL A 151 0.93 -2.50 13.74
C VAL A 151 0.17 -1.19 13.54
N LEU A 152 0.43 -0.48 12.44
CA LEU A 152 -0.18 0.84 12.19
C LEU A 152 -1.52 0.72 11.47
N ASP A 153 -1.65 -0.24 10.55
CA ASP A 153 -2.88 -0.46 9.81
C ASP A 153 -2.91 -1.86 9.20
N HIS A 154 -4.10 -2.24 8.72
CA HIS A 154 -4.33 -3.37 7.83
C HIS A 154 -5.30 -2.95 6.73
N PHE A 155 -4.84 -3.01 5.47
CA PHE A 155 -5.63 -2.67 4.30
C PHE A 155 -6.21 -3.90 3.61
N VAL A 156 -7.53 -3.96 3.49
CA VAL A 156 -8.21 -4.86 2.54
C VAL A 156 -8.41 -4.06 1.25
N VAL A 157 -7.91 -4.55 0.13
CA VAL A 157 -8.01 -3.85 -1.15
C VAL A 157 -8.78 -4.66 -2.18
N THR A 158 -9.52 -3.96 -3.04
CA THR A 158 -10.11 -4.51 -4.25
C THR A 158 -9.82 -3.57 -5.41
N VAL A 159 -10.25 -3.95 -6.61
CA VAL A 159 -10.16 -3.09 -7.79
C VAL A 159 -10.90 -1.77 -7.56
N GLY A 160 -12.08 -1.81 -6.91
CA GLY A 160 -12.96 -0.65 -6.77
C GLY A 160 -12.77 0.16 -5.49
N GLU A 161 -12.39 -0.50 -4.39
CA GLU A 161 -12.43 0.08 -3.05
C GLU A 161 -11.30 -0.45 -2.15
N SER A 162 -11.15 0.15 -0.98
CA SER A 162 -10.25 -0.36 0.06
C SER A 162 -10.78 -0.01 1.45
N VAL A 163 -10.52 -0.86 2.42
CA VAL A 163 -10.86 -0.67 3.83
C VAL A 163 -9.58 -0.62 4.66
N SER A 164 -9.51 0.32 5.60
CA SER A 164 -8.47 0.39 6.64
C SER A 164 -9.07 -0.11 7.94
N PHE A 165 -8.35 -1.00 8.62
CA PHE A 165 -8.75 -1.47 9.94
C PHE A 165 -8.62 -0.35 10.99
N ALA A 166 -7.58 0.48 10.88
CA ALA A 166 -7.36 1.60 11.80
C ALA A 166 -8.50 2.62 11.71
N GLU A 167 -8.92 3.00 10.50
CA GLU A 167 -10.04 3.94 10.31
C GLU A 167 -11.39 3.36 10.75
N ARG A 168 -11.55 2.03 10.71
CA ARG A 168 -12.76 1.35 11.19
C ARG A 168 -12.75 1.02 12.68
N GLY A 169 -11.66 1.31 13.40
CA GLY A 169 -11.53 0.95 14.82
C GLY A 169 -11.44 -0.56 15.07
N LEU A 170 -10.93 -1.32 14.10
CA LEU A 170 -10.71 -2.77 14.20
C LEU A 170 -9.30 -3.14 14.69
N LEU A 171 -8.44 -2.13 14.90
CA LEU A 171 -7.06 -2.24 15.37
C LEU A 171 -6.91 -1.67 16.77
#